data_AF-X6LSL9-F1
#
_entry.id   AF-X6LSL9-F1
#
_cell.length_a   1.000
_cell.length_b   1.000
_cell.length_c   1.000
_cell.angle_alpha   90.00
_cell.angle_beta   90.00
_cell.angle_gamma   90.00
#
_symmetry.space_group_name_H-M   'P 1'
#
loop_
_entity.id
_entity.type
_entity.pdbx_description
1 polymer ?
#
loop_
_entity_poly.entity_id
_entity_poly.type
_entity_poly.pdbx_seq_one_letter_code
_entity_poly.pdbx_strand_id
1 'polypeptide(L)'
;KKKKKKKKKKKKKLRHKKKKSYLAEKNILGNFLRIVRQKYDRDVTIQVLQTLSIMIQNIGKQMSLYYLFSNNYINDMIVHDFDFVDNEILAYYVSFLKTISLKLDRDVINFFFNAKAHG
;
A
#
# COMPACT_ATOMS: atom_id res chain seq x y z
N LYS A 1 5.52 24.00 -31.82
CA LYS A 1 5.23 23.86 -30.36
C LYS A 1 4.29 22.69 -29.99
N LYS A 2 3.21 22.38 -30.73
CA LYS A 2 2.23 21.28 -30.45
C LYS A 2 2.84 19.85 -30.44
N LYS A 3 3.77 19.51 -31.35
CA LYS A 3 4.44 18.17 -31.41
C LYS A 3 5.32 17.86 -30.17
N LYS A 4 6.07 18.85 -29.63
CA LYS A 4 6.86 18.70 -28.38
C LYS A 4 5.95 18.47 -27.14
N LYS A 5 4.80 19.15 -27.05
CA LYS A 5 3.78 18.91 -25.99
C LYS A 5 3.14 17.50 -26.09
N LYS A 6 2.83 17.01 -27.30
CA LYS A 6 2.33 15.63 -27.53
C LYS A 6 3.37 14.56 -27.16
N LYS A 7 4.66 14.73 -27.53
CA LYS A 7 5.75 13.81 -27.11
C LYS A 7 5.97 13.80 -25.59
N LYS A 8 5.92 14.96 -24.91
CA LYS A 8 5.96 15.02 -23.43
C LYS A 8 4.76 14.34 -22.77
N LYS A 9 3.54 14.51 -23.30
CA LYS A 9 2.33 13.80 -22.82
C LYS A 9 2.42 12.28 -23.04
N LYS A 10 2.91 11.80 -24.20
CA LYS A 10 3.16 10.37 -24.46
C LYS A 10 4.25 9.79 -23.55
N LYS A 11 5.39 10.47 -23.34
CA LYS A 11 6.43 10.05 -22.38
C LYS A 11 5.92 10.03 -20.94
N LYS A 12 5.09 11.01 -20.52
CA LYS A 12 4.40 10.99 -19.22
C LYS A 12 3.48 9.76 -19.13
N LYS A 13 2.58 9.53 -20.10
CA LYS A 13 1.71 8.34 -20.13
C LYS A 13 2.50 7.02 -20.08
N LEU A 14 3.60 6.90 -20.82
CA LEU A 14 4.44 5.71 -20.84
C LEU A 14 5.17 5.48 -19.50
N ARG A 15 5.68 6.54 -18.85
CA ARG A 15 6.23 6.47 -17.48
C ARG A 15 5.18 6.14 -16.42
N HIS A 16 3.92 6.53 -16.62
CA HIS A 16 2.82 6.19 -15.72
C HIS A 16 2.35 4.74 -15.92
N LYS A 17 2.32 4.25 -17.16
CA LYS A 17 2.03 2.84 -17.49
C LYS A 17 3.12 1.91 -16.93
N LYS A 18 4.40 2.28 -17.07
CA LYS A 18 5.54 1.51 -16.53
C LYS A 18 5.55 1.40 -14.99
N LYS A 19 5.15 2.44 -14.25
CA LYS A 19 5.05 2.36 -12.78
C LYS A 19 3.82 1.59 -12.28
N LYS A 20 2.71 1.61 -13.03
CA LYS A 20 1.54 0.75 -12.76
C LYS A 20 1.90 -0.73 -12.96
N SER A 21 2.63 -1.06 -14.03
CA SER A 21 3.10 -2.44 -14.26
C SER A 21 4.02 -2.96 -13.17
N TYR A 22 4.98 -2.19 -12.65
CA TYR A 22 5.96 -2.74 -11.69
C TYR A 22 5.35 -3.24 -10.36
N LEU A 23 4.36 -2.52 -9.79
CA LEU A 23 3.69 -2.96 -8.56
C LEU A 23 2.68 -4.09 -8.82
N ALA A 24 2.02 -4.07 -9.97
CA ALA A 24 1.05 -5.08 -10.37
C ALA A 24 1.69 -6.40 -10.84
N GLU A 25 2.84 -6.34 -11.53
CA GLU A 25 3.57 -7.50 -12.05
C GLU A 25 4.18 -8.37 -10.93
N LYS A 26 4.24 -7.89 -9.68
CA LYS A 26 4.88 -8.61 -8.56
C LYS A 26 4.03 -8.81 -7.30
N ASN A 27 2.75 -8.42 -7.30
CA ASN A 27 1.80 -8.55 -6.17
C ASN A 27 2.44 -8.45 -4.76
N ILE A 28 3.30 -7.44 -4.56
CA ILE A 28 4.17 -7.35 -3.37
C ILE A 28 3.34 -7.26 -2.08
N LEU A 29 2.20 -6.58 -2.12
CA LEU A 29 1.27 -6.49 -0.97
C LEU A 29 0.66 -7.84 -0.61
N GLY A 30 0.23 -8.62 -1.61
CA GLY A 30 -0.27 -9.98 -1.38
C GLY A 30 0.80 -10.89 -0.77
N ASN A 31 2.07 -10.71 -1.15
CA ASN A 31 3.18 -11.45 -0.54
C ASN A 31 3.41 -11.05 0.93
N PHE A 32 3.41 -9.75 1.24
CA PHE A 32 3.52 -9.29 2.63
C PHE A 32 2.37 -9.80 3.50
N LEU A 33 1.14 -9.75 2.98
CA LEU A 33 -0.03 -10.27 3.68
C LEU A 33 0.09 -11.79 3.92
N ARG A 34 0.56 -12.53 2.92
CA ARG A 34 0.82 -13.97 3.06
C ARG A 34 1.84 -14.25 4.16
N ILE A 35 2.91 -13.45 4.24
CA ILE A 35 3.94 -13.58 5.27
C ILE A 35 3.31 -13.39 6.66
N VAL A 36 2.64 -12.28 6.93
CA VAL A 36 2.06 -12.04 8.28
C VAL A 36 1.00 -13.08 8.66
N ARG A 37 0.21 -13.57 7.69
CA ARG A 37 -0.79 -14.63 7.93
C ARG A 37 -0.19 -15.98 8.33
N GLN A 38 1.06 -16.24 7.99
CA GLN A 38 1.74 -17.50 8.35
C GLN A 38 2.26 -17.51 9.79
N LYS A 39 2.02 -16.46 10.58
CA LYS A 39 2.48 -16.32 11.98
C LYS A 39 3.99 -16.60 12.11
N TYR A 40 4.78 -16.00 11.23
CA TYR A 40 6.24 -16.06 11.31
C TYR A 40 6.76 -15.37 12.57
N ASP A 41 8.06 -15.59 12.82
CA ASP A 41 8.80 -14.99 13.92
C ASP A 41 8.53 -13.48 14.05
N ARG A 42 8.59 -13.02 15.29
CA ARG A 42 8.35 -11.65 15.73
C ARG A 42 9.05 -10.64 14.84
N ASP A 43 10.35 -10.85 14.58
CA ASP A 43 11.18 -9.93 13.81
C ASP A 43 10.73 -9.82 12.35
N VAL A 44 10.22 -10.91 11.76
CA VAL A 44 9.67 -10.90 10.40
C VAL A 44 8.41 -10.05 10.36
N THR A 45 7.53 -10.19 11.36
CA THR A 45 6.30 -9.38 11.46
C THR A 45 6.63 -7.89 11.58
N ILE A 46 7.56 -7.54 12.46
CA ILE A 46 8.06 -6.16 12.64
C ILE A 46 8.63 -5.63 11.32
N GLN A 47 9.48 -6.40 10.65
CA GLN A 47 10.10 -5.99 9.40
C GLN A 47 9.08 -5.75 8.28
N VAL A 48 8.02 -6.57 8.21
CA VAL A 48 6.94 -6.37 7.25
C VAL A 48 6.19 -5.07 7.54
N LEU A 49 5.80 -4.82 8.79
CA LEU A 49 5.10 -3.59 9.19
C LEU A 49 5.94 -2.35 8.90
N GLN A 50 7.23 -2.38 9.23
CA GLN A 50 8.15 -1.27 8.96
C GLN A 50 8.35 -1.04 7.46
N THR A 51 8.56 -2.12 6.70
CA THR A 51 8.77 -2.03 5.24
C THR A 51 7.55 -1.48 4.52
N LEU A 52 6.35 -1.94 4.89
CA LEU A 52 5.09 -1.42 4.35
C LEU A 52 4.93 0.06 4.71
N SER A 53 5.18 0.45 5.96
CA SER A 53 5.11 1.84 6.40
C SER A 53 5.99 2.77 5.56
N ILE A 54 7.26 2.39 5.36
CA ILE A 54 8.21 3.15 4.52
C ILE A 54 7.75 3.20 3.06
N MET A 55 7.26 2.08 2.52
CA MET A 55 6.76 2.01 1.14
C MET A 55 5.58 2.97 0.94
N ILE A 56 4.61 2.96 1.87
CA ILE A 56 3.43 3.84 1.82
C ILE A 56 3.84 5.30 1.90
N GLN A 57 4.70 5.67 2.86
CA GLN A 57 5.23 7.03 2.99
C GLN A 57 5.87 7.53 1.68
N ASN A 58 6.66 6.67 1.02
CA ASN A 58 7.38 6.99 -0.21
C ASN A 58 6.48 7.08 -1.47
N ILE A 59 5.21 6.67 -1.40
CA ILE A 59 4.27 6.87 -2.51
C ILE A 59 3.89 8.35 -2.58
N GLY A 60 4.46 9.06 -3.56
CA GLY A 60 4.11 10.45 -3.88
C GLY A 60 3.14 10.62 -5.06
N LYS A 61 2.76 9.53 -5.73
CA LYS A 61 1.85 9.60 -6.90
C LYS A 61 0.46 9.12 -6.54
N GLN A 62 -0.53 9.99 -6.71
CA GLN A 62 -1.95 9.69 -6.46
C GLN A 62 -2.44 8.39 -7.13
N MET A 63 -2.10 8.17 -8.39
CA MET A 63 -2.47 6.91 -9.09
C MET A 63 -1.81 5.65 -8.51
N SER A 64 -0.63 5.78 -7.90
CA SER A 64 0.01 4.66 -7.19
C SER A 64 -0.65 4.43 -5.83
N LEU A 65 -1.12 5.50 -5.20
CA LEU A 65 -1.86 5.45 -3.95
C LEU A 65 -3.22 4.76 -4.14
N TYR A 66 -3.98 5.15 -5.16
CA TYR A 66 -5.24 4.47 -5.48
C TYR A 66 -5.04 2.98 -5.75
N TYR A 67 -4.00 2.61 -6.49
CA TYR A 67 -3.70 1.20 -6.74
C TYR A 67 -3.34 0.43 -5.46
N LEU A 68 -2.60 1.07 -4.54
CA LEU A 68 -2.22 0.49 -3.26
C LEU A 68 -3.47 0.16 -2.42
N PHE A 69 -4.43 1.07 -2.33
CA PHE A 69 -5.61 0.90 -1.48
C PHE A 69 -6.77 0.14 -2.15
N SER A 70 -6.88 0.17 -3.48
CA SER A 70 -8.02 -0.43 -4.20
C SER A 70 -8.01 -1.96 -4.27
N ASN A 71 -6.95 -2.62 -3.83
CA ASN A 71 -6.77 -4.08 -3.94
C ASN A 71 -7.06 -4.83 -2.63
N ASN A 72 -7.61 -4.14 -1.63
CA ASN A 72 -7.95 -4.65 -0.29
C ASN A 72 -6.81 -5.23 0.55
N TYR A 73 -5.59 -5.42 0.04
CA TYR A 73 -4.49 -5.96 0.86
C TYR A 73 -4.16 -5.08 2.07
N ILE A 74 -4.25 -3.76 1.93
CA ILE A 74 -4.07 -2.86 3.09
C ILE A 74 -5.22 -3.01 4.09
N ASN A 75 -6.45 -3.17 3.63
CA ASN A 75 -7.60 -3.43 4.51
C ASN A 75 -7.39 -4.74 5.27
N ASP A 76 -6.97 -5.80 4.58
CA ASP A 76 -6.63 -7.10 5.16
C ASP A 76 -5.50 -7.01 6.19
N MET A 77 -4.48 -6.16 5.95
CA MET A 77 -3.41 -5.90 6.91
C MET A 77 -3.94 -5.16 8.15
N ILE A 78 -4.89 -4.23 8.01
CA ILE A 78 -5.45 -3.48 9.15
C ILE A 78 -6.29 -4.38 10.06
N VAL A 79 -7.07 -5.30 9.47
CA VAL A 79 -7.93 -6.22 10.25
C VAL A 79 -7.21 -7.50 10.66
N HIS A 80 -5.91 -7.63 10.35
CA HIS A 80 -5.14 -8.79 10.75
C HIS A 80 -4.93 -8.82 12.27
N ASP A 81 -5.06 -10.01 12.84
CA ASP A 81 -4.89 -10.28 14.27
C ASP A 81 -3.41 -10.40 14.63
N PHE A 82 -2.73 -9.26 14.77
CA PHE A 82 -1.35 -9.20 15.24
C PHE A 82 -1.27 -9.46 16.74
N ASP A 83 -0.15 -10.01 17.20
CA ASP A 83 0.12 -10.19 18.62
C ASP A 83 0.48 -8.85 19.30
N PHE A 84 -0.55 -8.13 19.76
CA PHE A 84 -0.40 -6.86 20.46
C PHE A 84 0.00 -7.00 21.94
N VAL A 85 0.19 -8.22 22.46
CA VAL A 85 0.86 -8.42 23.76
C VAL A 85 2.32 -7.95 23.64
N ASP A 86 2.90 -8.07 22.44
CA ASP A 86 4.20 -7.50 22.12
C ASP A 86 4.10 -5.98 21.82
N ASN A 87 4.62 -5.17 22.75
CA ASN A 87 4.62 -3.72 22.63
C ASN A 87 5.38 -3.19 21.41
N GLU A 88 6.37 -3.93 20.90
CA GLU A 88 7.12 -3.51 19.72
C GLU A 88 6.27 -3.71 18.46
N ILE A 89 5.61 -4.87 18.33
CA ILE A 89 4.64 -5.11 17.24
C ILE A 89 3.55 -4.04 17.26
N LEU A 90 2.99 -3.75 18.44
CA LEU A 90 2.00 -2.69 18.61
C LEU A 90 2.54 -1.32 18.16
N ALA A 91 3.77 -0.94 18.55
CA ALA A 91 4.37 0.33 18.17
C ALA A 91 4.56 0.47 16.64
N TYR A 92 5.01 -0.59 15.98
CA TYR A 92 5.13 -0.62 14.52
C TYR A 92 3.78 -0.64 13.82
N TYR A 93 2.77 -1.32 14.39
CA TYR A 93 1.40 -1.31 13.86
C TYR A 93 0.76 0.09 13.97
N VAL A 94 0.90 0.77 15.10
CA VAL A 94 0.44 2.16 15.27
C VAL A 94 1.14 3.10 14.28
N SER A 95 2.45 2.92 14.10
CA SER A 95 3.22 3.68 13.10
C SER A 95 2.69 3.42 11.68
N PHE A 96 2.40 2.16 11.34
CA PHE A 96 1.79 1.77 10.08
C PHE A 96 0.45 2.46 9.85
N LEU A 97 -0.48 2.41 10.82
CA LEU A 97 -1.76 3.12 10.73
C LEU A 97 -1.60 4.63 10.56
N LYS A 98 -0.65 5.24 11.28
CA LYS A 98 -0.32 6.66 11.12
C LYS A 98 0.15 6.97 9.70
N THR A 99 0.98 6.10 9.09
CA THR A 99 1.43 6.31 7.70
C THR A 99 0.28 6.28 6.70
N ILE A 100 -0.71 5.41 6.92
CA ILE A 100 -1.92 5.31 6.10
C ILE A 100 -2.76 6.57 6.26
N SER A 101 -3.00 6.99 7.50
CA SER A 101 -3.79 8.19 7.83
C SER A 101 -3.26 9.44 7.14
N LEU A 102 -1.93 9.62 7.11
CA LEU A 102 -1.27 10.73 6.43
C LEU A 102 -1.43 10.72 4.89
N LYS A 103 -1.90 9.62 4.32
CA LYS A 103 -2.17 9.48 2.88
C LYS A 103 -3.67 9.54 2.56
N LEU A 104 -4.55 9.65 3.54
CA LEU A 104 -5.98 9.72 3.28
C LEU A 104 -6.35 11.05 2.62
N ASP A 105 -7.19 10.95 1.59
CA ASP A 105 -7.93 12.06 1.00
C ASP A 105 -9.39 11.61 0.78
N ARG A 106 -10.23 12.52 0.28
CA ARG A 106 -11.66 12.25 0.06
C ARG A 106 -11.92 11.08 -0.89
N ASP A 107 -10.98 10.76 -1.79
CA ASP A 107 -11.13 9.68 -2.74
C ASP A 107 -10.59 8.36 -2.16
N VAL A 108 -9.44 8.41 -1.49
CA VAL A 108 -8.78 7.23 -0.90
C VAL A 108 -9.63 6.61 0.22
N ILE A 109 -10.30 7.45 1.02
CA ILE A 109 -11.09 6.96 2.17
C ILE A 109 -12.21 5.99 1.73
N ASN A 110 -12.76 6.17 0.52
CA ASN A 110 -13.81 5.31 -0.01
C ASN A 110 -13.33 3.85 -0.23
N PHE A 111 -12.03 3.62 -0.41
CA PHE A 111 -11.48 2.27 -0.56
C PHE A 111 -11.53 1.45 0.74
N PHE A 112 -11.65 2.08 1.92
CA PHE A 112 -11.79 1.37 3.19
C PHE A 112 -13.23 0.90 3.42
N PHE A 113 -14.22 1.64 2.91
CA PHE A 113 -15.64 1.29 3.06
C PHE A 113 -16.13 0.28 2.01
N ASN A 114 -15.49 0.24 0.83
CA ASN A 114 -15.81 -0.71 -0.23
C ASN A 114 -15.33 -2.15 0.03
N ALA A 115 -14.63 -2.42 1.14
CA ALA A 115 -14.20 -3.77 1.50
C ALA A 115 -15.37 -4.76 1.65
N LYS A 116 -16.57 -4.29 1.99
CA LYS A 116 -17.78 -5.11 2.16
C LYS A 116 -18.53 -5.45 0.85
N ALA A 117 -18.17 -4.84 -0.28
CA ALA A 117 -18.88 -5.05 -1.56
C ALA A 117 -18.38 -6.26 -2.37
N HIS A 118 -17.34 -6.96 -1.89
CA HIS A 118 -16.72 -8.10 -2.58
C HIS A 118 -16.69 -9.38 -1.72
N GLY A 119 -17.51 -9.44 -0.66
CA GLY A 119 -17.77 -10.66 0.12
C GLY A 119 -18.90 -11.48 -0.47
#